data_AF-A0A109HHZ0-F1
#
_entry.id   AF-A0A109HHZ0-F1
#
_cell.length_a   1.000
_cell.length_b   1.000
_cell.length_c   1.000
_cell.angle_alpha   90.00
_cell.angle_beta   90.00
_cell.angle_gamma   90.00
#
_symmetry.space_group_name_H-M   'P 1'
#
loop_
_entity.id
_entity.type
_entity.pdbx_description
1 polymer ?
#
loop_
_entity_poly.entity_id
_entity_poly.type
_entity_poly.pdbx_seq_one_letter_code
_entity_poly.pdbx_strand_id
1 'polypeptide(L)'
;MALGTPLPSARLDTLFGSCQPARGKVMEKDGGLVKRTPIQKQEVENLGEGMGRVKINPSRVVVATAGPLRKLGRAATAPAASRAAAKALQLSEAELHQIAQQPPTLLMQEQIEKMQPPTPGAQLSQCLNLEALRKRQVEYKWNISRNGSLIVGETHPNHPLTGNMKEKAVRKAAQPFAQGHVTLVGGQQWNSPWERNRFLPESRICGRLYYDEKDRLCIDNDSGRFSEYADRTPSHLANVAALFKELGIHVETEWVQKKPIELSKQPRRTDATSDSAAGPSSAAAVS
;
A
#
# COMPACT_ATOMS: atom_id res chain seq x y z
N MET A 1 11.40 14.93 4.31
CA MET A 1 11.49 14.98 2.82
C MET A 1 10.17 14.53 2.22
N ALA A 2 9.59 15.31 1.32
CA ALA A 2 8.35 14.93 0.64
C ALA A 2 8.67 13.83 -0.37
N LEU A 3 8.06 12.65 -0.21
CA LEU A 3 8.10 11.55 -1.16
C LEU A 3 7.30 11.90 -2.41
N GLY A 4 7.77 12.89 -3.18
CA GLY A 4 7.07 13.42 -4.36
C GLY A 4 5.70 14.04 -4.06
N THR A 5 5.16 14.79 -5.02
CA THR A 5 3.78 15.27 -4.94
C THR A 5 2.83 14.06 -5.08
N PRO A 6 1.89 13.83 -4.15
CA PRO A 6 0.98 12.69 -4.24
C PRO A 6 0.09 12.81 -5.48
N LEU A 7 0.00 11.72 -6.23
CA LEU A 7 -0.84 11.64 -7.42
C LEU A 7 -2.32 11.66 -7.05
N PRO A 8 -3.19 12.29 -7.86
CA PRO A 8 -4.63 12.26 -7.63
C PRO A 8 -5.19 10.83 -7.57
N SER A 9 -6.06 10.57 -6.59
CA SER A 9 -6.48 9.21 -6.21
C SER A 9 -7.09 8.41 -7.36
N ALA A 10 -7.91 9.04 -8.21
CA ALA A 10 -8.59 8.37 -9.32
C ALA A 10 -7.63 7.71 -10.33
N ARG A 11 -6.40 8.23 -10.47
CA ARG A 11 -5.37 7.73 -11.39
C ARG A 11 -4.74 6.42 -10.90
N LEU A 12 -4.63 6.30 -9.59
CA LEU A 12 -4.08 5.13 -8.92
C LEU A 12 -5.14 4.03 -8.79
N ASP A 13 -6.42 4.36 -8.86
CA ASP A 13 -7.52 3.39 -8.84
C ASP A 13 -7.42 2.44 -10.05
N THR A 14 -7.10 2.97 -11.25
CA THR A 14 -6.89 2.17 -12.46
C THR A 14 -5.68 1.24 -12.39
N LEU A 15 -4.64 1.65 -11.65
CA LEU A 15 -3.38 0.90 -11.60
C LEU A 15 -3.40 -0.19 -10.53
N PHE A 16 -4.09 0.07 -9.42
CA PHE A 16 -3.96 -0.72 -8.19
C PHE A 16 -5.29 -0.99 -7.47
N GLY A 17 -6.42 -0.56 -8.03
CA GLY A 17 -7.69 -0.52 -7.32
C GLY A 17 -7.83 0.71 -6.44
N SER A 18 -9.07 0.99 -6.05
CA SER A 18 -9.42 2.11 -5.20
C SER A 18 -8.87 1.94 -3.80
N CYS A 19 -8.64 3.08 -3.15
CA CYS A 19 -8.16 3.12 -1.79
C CYS A 19 -9.28 2.73 -0.81
N GLN A 20 -9.18 1.53 -0.23
CA GLN A 20 -10.18 1.00 0.69
C GLN A 20 -9.61 0.83 2.11
N PRO A 21 -10.41 1.09 3.15
CA PRO A 21 -10.00 0.91 4.55
C PRO A 21 -9.82 -0.58 4.91
N ALA A 22 -9.05 -0.86 5.96
CA ALA A 22 -8.99 -2.19 6.53
C ALA A 22 -10.34 -2.61 7.11
N ARG A 23 -10.67 -3.88 6.97
CA ARG A 23 -11.90 -4.45 7.52
C ARG A 23 -11.64 -5.15 8.85
N GLY A 24 -12.42 -4.73 9.83
CA GLY A 24 -12.55 -5.39 11.11
C GLY A 24 -13.42 -6.64 11.03
N LYS A 25 -13.38 -7.48 12.08
CA LYS A 25 -14.27 -8.65 12.18
C LYS A 25 -15.61 -8.24 12.81
N VAL A 26 -16.73 -8.53 12.15
CA VAL A 26 -18.05 -8.45 12.76
C VAL A 26 -18.33 -9.77 13.48
N MET A 27 -18.81 -9.70 14.72
CA MET A 27 -19.20 -10.87 15.49
C MET A 27 -20.54 -10.60 16.16
N GLU A 28 -21.40 -11.60 16.21
CA GLU A 28 -22.57 -11.57 17.08
C GLU A 28 -22.13 -11.90 18.50
N LYS A 29 -22.52 -11.06 19.46
CA LYS A 29 -22.31 -11.29 20.88
C LYS A 29 -23.49 -10.72 21.64
N ASP A 30 -24.03 -11.49 22.59
CA ASP A 30 -25.09 -11.05 23.51
C ASP A 30 -26.30 -10.40 22.79
N GLY A 31 -26.71 -10.97 21.65
CA GLY A 31 -27.85 -10.46 20.86
C GLY A 31 -27.58 -9.24 19.98
N GLY A 32 -26.31 -8.78 19.86
CA GLY A 32 -25.93 -7.64 19.04
C GLY A 32 -24.69 -7.86 18.18
N LEU A 33 -24.55 -7.04 17.12
CA LEU A 33 -23.37 -7.06 16.24
C LEU A 33 -22.25 -6.20 16.83
N VAL A 34 -21.15 -6.85 17.23
CA VAL A 34 -19.92 -6.21 17.69
C VAL A 34 -18.90 -6.14 16.56
N LYS A 35 -18.52 -4.92 16.15
CA LYS A 35 -17.45 -4.68 15.17
C LYS A 35 -16.09 -4.57 15.85
N ARG A 36 -15.26 -5.61 15.75
CA ARG A 36 -13.85 -5.56 16.18
C ARG A 36 -13.03 -4.72 15.21
N THR A 37 -12.11 -3.93 15.74
CA THR A 37 -11.14 -3.18 14.93
C THR A 37 -10.30 -4.09 14.03
N PRO A 38 -9.88 -3.64 12.84
CA PRO A 38 -8.86 -4.33 12.06
C PRO A 38 -7.47 -4.27 12.71
N ILE A 39 -7.18 -3.33 13.60
CA ILE A 39 -5.88 -3.21 14.29
C ILE A 39 -5.89 -4.17 15.49
N GLN A 40 -4.93 -5.09 15.56
CA GLN A 40 -4.87 -6.08 16.63
C GLN A 40 -4.16 -5.52 17.85
N LYS A 41 -4.52 -5.99 19.05
CA LYS A 41 -4.00 -5.48 20.33
C LYS A 41 -2.47 -5.50 20.38
N GLN A 42 -1.84 -6.54 19.85
CA GLN A 42 -0.39 -6.66 19.85
C GLN A 42 0.34 -5.73 18.88
N GLU A 43 -0.37 -5.12 17.93
CA GLU A 43 0.16 -4.11 17.00
C GLU A 43 0.16 -2.70 17.64
N VAL A 44 -0.34 -2.57 18.86
CA VAL A 44 -0.46 -1.31 19.62
C VAL A 44 0.58 -1.27 20.74
N GLU A 45 1.23 -0.14 20.88
CA GLU A 45 2.08 0.27 22.00
C GLU A 45 1.29 1.22 22.89
N ASN A 46 1.26 0.94 24.19
CA ASN A 46 0.64 1.82 25.19
C ASN A 46 1.68 2.86 25.62
N LEU A 47 1.30 4.14 25.57
CA LEU A 47 2.17 5.27 25.90
C LEU A 47 1.91 5.84 27.31
N GLY A 48 1.00 5.23 28.08
CA GLY A 48 0.55 5.75 29.37
C GLY A 48 -0.63 6.72 29.23
N GLU A 49 -1.30 7.05 30.34
CA GLU A 49 -2.38 8.06 30.40
C GLU A 49 -3.53 7.85 29.39
N GLY A 50 -3.81 6.60 29.03
CA GLY A 50 -4.83 6.26 28.02
C GLY A 50 -4.41 6.55 26.57
N MET A 51 -3.16 6.95 26.35
CA MET A 51 -2.56 7.14 25.03
C MET A 51 -1.98 5.84 24.48
N GLY A 52 -1.99 5.71 23.17
CA GLY A 52 -1.35 4.60 22.48
C GLY A 52 -0.96 4.99 21.06
N ARG A 53 -0.09 4.18 20.46
CA ARG A 53 0.28 4.30 19.04
C ARG A 53 0.43 2.92 18.40
N VAL A 54 0.38 2.88 17.08
CA VAL A 54 0.74 1.68 16.32
C VAL A 54 2.25 1.51 16.43
N LYS A 55 2.68 0.29 16.73
CA LYS A 55 4.10 -0.07 16.78
C LYS A 55 4.77 0.23 15.45
N ILE A 56 5.95 0.84 15.52
CA ILE A 56 6.77 1.05 14.34
C ILE A 56 7.43 -0.28 13.98
N ASN A 57 7.32 -0.68 12.71
CA ASN A 57 7.97 -1.86 12.19
C ASN A 57 9.36 -1.47 11.65
N PRO A 58 10.45 -1.82 12.34
CA PRO A 58 11.80 -1.36 11.98
C PRO A 58 12.31 -1.97 10.67
N SER A 59 11.76 -3.10 10.24
CA SER A 59 12.12 -3.74 8.96
C SER A 59 11.44 -3.10 7.73
N ARG A 60 10.63 -2.06 7.93
CA ARG A 60 9.84 -1.48 6.85
C ARG A 60 10.74 -0.82 5.82
N VAL A 61 10.48 -1.17 4.57
CA VAL A 61 11.01 -0.53 3.38
C VAL A 61 9.88 0.21 2.70
N VAL A 62 10.04 1.53 2.53
CA VAL A 62 9.13 2.38 1.77
C VAL A 62 9.79 2.69 0.44
N VAL A 63 9.12 2.30 -0.64
CA VAL A 63 9.49 2.69 -1.98
C VAL A 63 8.47 3.72 -2.45
N ALA A 64 8.90 4.97 -2.60
CA ALA A 64 8.07 6.01 -3.18
C ALA A 64 7.91 5.71 -4.67
N THR A 65 6.81 5.05 -5.02
CA THR A 65 6.62 4.55 -6.38
C THR A 65 5.88 5.56 -7.24
N ALA A 66 6.66 6.14 -8.14
CA ALA A 66 6.18 6.69 -9.41
C ALA A 66 6.19 5.61 -10.52
N GLY A 67 6.57 4.36 -10.22
CA GLY A 67 6.91 3.30 -11.19
C GLY A 67 5.90 2.99 -12.30
N PRO A 68 4.59 2.83 -12.05
CA PRO A 68 3.64 2.60 -13.15
C PRO A 68 3.51 3.83 -14.04
N LEU A 69 3.67 5.03 -13.49
CA LEU A 69 3.77 6.26 -14.26
C LEU A 69 5.08 6.34 -15.04
N ARG A 70 6.19 5.88 -14.46
CA ARG A 70 7.48 5.85 -15.15
C ARG A 70 7.48 4.89 -16.32
N LYS A 71 6.90 3.70 -16.16
CA LYS A 71 6.70 2.75 -17.26
C LYS A 71 5.83 3.36 -18.36
N LEU A 72 4.73 4.03 -18.01
CA LEU A 72 3.86 4.72 -18.95
C LEU A 72 4.55 5.89 -19.67
N GLY A 73 5.40 6.66 -18.97
CA GLY A 73 6.19 7.73 -19.57
C GLY A 73 7.38 7.23 -20.41
N ARG A 74 8.02 6.12 -20.04
CA ARG A 74 9.12 5.48 -20.78
C ARG A 74 8.65 4.70 -22.01
N ALA A 75 7.46 4.11 -21.97
CA ALA A 75 6.90 3.31 -23.07
C ALA A 75 6.38 4.17 -24.24
N ALA A 76 6.36 5.48 -24.10
CA ALA A 76 5.92 6.38 -25.16
C ALA A 76 7.06 6.73 -26.13
N THR A 77 7.40 5.79 -27.02
CA THR A 77 8.29 6.08 -28.17
C THR A 77 7.57 6.88 -29.27
N ALA A 78 6.24 6.93 -29.23
CA ALA A 78 5.40 7.73 -30.12
C ALA A 78 4.63 8.81 -29.32
N PRO A 79 4.60 10.08 -29.79
CA PRO A 79 3.87 11.18 -29.13
C PRO A 79 2.39 10.86 -28.84
N ALA A 80 1.75 10.02 -29.65
CA ALA A 80 0.36 9.60 -29.42
C ALA A 80 0.19 8.69 -28.20
N ALA A 81 1.15 7.80 -27.93
CA ALA A 81 1.13 6.93 -26.74
C ALA A 81 1.47 7.73 -25.47
N SER A 82 2.37 8.72 -25.56
CA SER A 82 2.66 9.69 -24.48
C SER A 82 1.40 10.47 -24.14
N ARG A 83 0.73 11.06 -25.15
CA ARG A 83 -0.53 11.78 -24.97
C ARG A 83 -1.64 10.92 -24.40
N ALA A 84 -1.80 9.68 -24.88
CA ALA A 84 -2.81 8.76 -24.37
C ALA A 84 -2.53 8.38 -22.91
N ALA A 85 -1.28 8.10 -22.56
CA ALA A 85 -0.86 7.81 -21.19
C ALA A 85 -0.99 9.04 -20.28
N ALA A 86 -0.51 10.21 -20.71
CA ALA A 86 -0.64 11.48 -20.00
C ALA A 86 -2.12 11.84 -19.78
N LYS A 87 -2.99 11.65 -20.79
CA LYS A 87 -4.44 11.82 -20.67
C LYS A 87 -5.08 10.81 -19.71
N ALA A 88 -4.73 9.53 -19.82
CA ALA A 88 -5.23 8.48 -18.93
C ALA A 88 -4.80 8.70 -17.47
N LEU A 89 -3.61 9.27 -17.27
CA LEU A 89 -3.05 9.63 -15.98
C LEU A 89 -3.36 11.07 -15.56
N GLN A 90 -4.06 11.84 -16.39
CA GLN A 90 -4.34 13.28 -16.25
C GLN A 90 -3.10 14.11 -15.82
N LEU A 91 -1.92 13.74 -16.30
CA LEU A 91 -0.69 14.51 -16.15
C LEU A 91 -0.48 15.32 -17.42
N SER A 92 0.24 16.43 -17.33
CA SER A 92 0.91 16.95 -18.52
C SER A 92 1.94 15.91 -19.01
N GLU A 93 2.21 15.91 -20.31
CA GLU A 93 3.29 15.09 -20.86
C GLU A 93 4.64 15.43 -20.19
N ALA A 94 4.84 16.70 -19.79
CA ALA A 94 6.02 17.17 -19.09
C ALA A 94 6.15 16.55 -17.68
N GLU A 95 5.09 16.52 -16.88
CA GLU A 95 5.08 15.87 -15.56
C GLU A 95 5.30 14.35 -15.68
N LEU A 96 4.65 13.71 -16.67
CA LEU A 96 4.84 12.29 -16.94
C LEU A 96 6.30 11.99 -17.32
N HIS A 97 6.91 12.84 -18.15
CA HIS A 97 8.30 12.72 -18.57
C HIS A 97 9.28 12.96 -17.41
N GLN A 98 9.06 13.98 -16.58
CA GLN A 98 9.86 14.25 -15.40
C GLN A 98 9.83 13.08 -14.41
N ILE A 99 8.63 12.52 -14.17
CA ILE A 99 8.46 11.32 -13.35
C ILE A 99 9.24 10.15 -13.95
N ALA A 100 9.14 9.92 -15.27
CA ALA A 100 9.81 8.84 -15.99
C ALA A 100 11.34 8.85 -15.86
N GLN A 101 11.94 10.03 -15.74
CA GLN A 101 13.38 10.22 -15.59
C GLN A 101 13.88 10.01 -14.14
N GLN A 102 13.00 10.10 -13.14
CA GLN A 102 13.41 9.95 -11.75
C GLN A 102 13.58 8.48 -11.36
N PRO A 103 14.74 8.07 -10.78
CA PRO A 103 14.90 6.72 -10.27
C PRO A 103 13.90 6.43 -9.13
N PRO A 104 13.59 5.15 -8.84
CA PRO A 104 12.88 4.80 -7.62
C PRO A 104 13.63 5.32 -6.39
N THR A 105 12.89 5.93 -5.46
CA THR A 105 13.42 6.32 -4.16
C THR A 105 13.01 5.27 -3.13
N LEU A 106 14.01 4.65 -2.50
CA LEU A 106 13.84 3.66 -1.45
C LEU A 106 14.32 4.24 -0.12
N LEU A 107 13.52 4.08 0.92
CA LEU A 107 13.81 4.49 2.29
C LEU A 107 13.52 3.35 3.26
N MET A 108 14.50 3.04 4.10
CA MET A 108 14.34 2.16 5.26
C MET A 108 13.65 2.92 6.40
N GLN A 109 12.97 2.21 7.29
CA GLN A 109 12.29 2.82 8.45
C GLN A 109 13.23 3.70 9.27
N GLU A 110 14.45 3.24 9.53
CA GLU A 110 15.47 4.00 10.26
C GLU A 110 15.81 5.34 9.59
N GLN A 111 15.93 5.36 8.25
CA GLN A 111 16.20 6.58 7.50
C GLN A 111 15.03 7.57 7.61
N ILE A 112 13.80 7.06 7.61
CA ILE A 112 12.60 7.88 7.80
C ILE A 112 12.61 8.54 9.18
N GLU A 113 12.87 7.76 10.23
CA GLU A 113 12.91 8.23 11.62
C GLU A 113 14.01 9.26 11.85
N LYS A 114 15.18 9.05 11.27
CA LYS A 114 16.34 9.95 11.38
C LYS A 114 16.31 11.10 10.36
N MET A 115 15.26 11.21 9.54
CA MET A 115 15.14 12.19 8.44
C MET A 115 16.35 12.17 7.49
N GLN A 116 16.94 11.00 7.29
CA GLN A 116 18.10 10.81 6.44
C GLN A 116 17.71 10.72 4.96
N PRO A 117 18.62 11.10 4.05
CA PRO A 117 18.38 10.95 2.63
C PRO A 117 18.32 9.47 2.19
N PRO A 118 17.58 9.17 1.10
CA PRO A 118 17.60 7.85 0.51
C PRO A 118 18.99 7.55 -0.04
N THR A 119 19.37 6.28 0.01
CA THR A 119 20.63 5.83 -0.57
C THR A 119 20.48 5.76 -2.09
N PRO A 120 21.26 6.52 -2.88
CA PRO A 120 21.18 6.46 -4.34
C PRO A 120 21.48 5.04 -4.85
N GLY A 121 20.66 4.55 -5.78
CA GLY A 121 20.86 3.24 -6.41
C GLY A 121 20.52 2.03 -5.53
N ALA A 122 19.94 2.22 -4.34
CA ALA A 122 19.51 1.12 -3.49
C ALA A 122 18.50 0.22 -4.21
N GLN A 123 18.70 -1.10 -4.11
CA GLN A 123 17.80 -2.11 -4.67
C GLN A 123 16.98 -2.75 -3.55
N LEU A 124 15.75 -3.15 -3.87
CA LEU A 124 14.89 -3.80 -2.87
C LEU A 124 15.49 -5.12 -2.37
N SER A 125 16.24 -5.83 -3.22
CA SER A 125 16.95 -7.07 -2.87
C SER A 125 18.00 -6.89 -1.77
N GLN A 126 18.56 -5.69 -1.64
CA GLN A 126 19.55 -5.35 -0.60
C GLN A 126 18.88 -5.03 0.74
N CYS A 127 17.58 -4.73 0.72
CA CYS A 127 16.81 -4.32 1.89
C CYS A 127 16.00 -5.45 2.52
N LEU A 128 15.83 -6.56 1.81
CA LEU A 128 15.05 -7.71 2.25
C LEU A 128 15.96 -8.90 2.54
N ASN A 129 15.70 -9.62 3.64
CA ASN A 129 16.40 -10.86 3.95
C ASN A 129 15.76 -12.04 3.17
N LEU A 130 16.06 -12.10 1.86
CA LEU A 130 15.49 -13.11 0.97
C LEU A 130 15.93 -14.54 1.31
N GLU A 131 17.11 -14.72 1.91
CA GLU A 131 17.58 -16.03 2.35
C GLU A 131 16.79 -16.53 3.56
N ALA A 132 16.58 -15.69 4.58
CA ALA A 132 15.73 -16.03 5.71
C ALA A 132 14.28 -16.26 5.26
N LEU A 133 13.78 -15.51 4.28
CA LEU A 133 12.45 -15.71 3.70
C LEU A 133 12.35 -17.09 3.04
N ARG A 134 13.35 -17.48 2.24
CA ARG A 134 13.44 -18.81 1.62
C ARG A 134 13.43 -19.93 2.67
N LYS A 135 14.18 -19.74 3.76
CA LYS A 135 14.22 -20.66 4.91
C LYS A 135 12.98 -20.57 5.81
N ARG A 136 12.01 -19.71 5.49
CA ARG A 136 10.78 -19.44 6.26
C ARG A 136 11.03 -18.96 7.70
N GLN A 137 12.17 -18.33 7.92
CA GLN A 137 12.57 -17.72 9.20
C GLN A 137 12.06 -16.29 9.36
N VAL A 138 11.57 -15.69 8.27
CA VAL A 138 10.83 -14.42 8.25
C VAL A 138 9.60 -14.55 7.34
N GLU A 139 8.61 -13.68 7.55
CA GLU A 139 7.44 -13.53 6.66
C GLU A 139 7.31 -12.07 6.25
N TYR A 140 7.22 -11.77 4.95
CA TYR A 140 7.00 -10.40 4.47
C TYR A 140 5.56 -10.21 4.01
N LYS A 141 5.03 -9.02 4.31
CA LYS A 141 3.84 -8.47 3.64
C LYS A 141 4.21 -7.24 2.83
N TRP A 142 3.42 -6.98 1.80
CA TRP A 142 3.57 -5.79 0.98
C TRP A 142 2.23 -5.08 0.78
N ASN A 143 2.30 -3.80 0.44
CA ASN A 143 1.13 -2.95 0.22
C ASN A 143 1.41 -1.82 -0.78
N ILE A 144 0.40 -1.50 -1.60
CA ILE A 144 0.30 -0.22 -2.28
C ILE A 144 -0.56 0.74 -1.44
N SER A 145 0.07 1.80 -0.94
CA SER A 145 -0.57 2.80 -0.08
C SER A 145 -1.50 3.73 -0.88
N ARG A 146 -2.22 4.61 -0.18
CA ARG A 146 -3.12 5.60 -0.79
C ARG A 146 -2.44 6.46 -1.86
N ASN A 147 -1.19 6.88 -1.65
CA ASN A 147 -0.44 7.70 -2.61
C ASN A 147 0.27 6.86 -3.69
N GLY A 148 0.04 5.55 -3.71
CA GLY A 148 0.60 4.65 -4.69
C GLY A 148 1.97 4.09 -4.32
N SER A 149 2.53 4.38 -3.14
CA SER A 149 3.83 3.86 -2.67
C SER A 149 3.78 2.37 -2.36
N LEU A 150 4.79 1.62 -2.80
CA LEU A 150 5.02 0.25 -2.36
C LEU A 150 5.67 0.27 -0.98
N ILE A 151 5.10 -0.47 -0.05
CA ILE A 151 5.64 -0.68 1.30
C ILE A 151 5.81 -2.18 1.49
N VAL A 152 6.99 -2.62 1.92
CA VAL A 152 7.31 -4.01 2.27
C VAL A 152 7.84 -4.05 3.69
N GLY A 153 7.57 -5.10 4.44
CA GLY A 153 8.06 -5.23 5.81
C GLY A 153 7.78 -6.60 6.41
N GLU A 154 8.63 -7.00 7.34
CA GLU A 154 8.51 -8.27 8.05
C GLU A 154 7.28 -8.25 8.95
N THR A 155 6.63 -9.39 9.05
CA THR A 155 5.45 -9.55 9.91
C THR A 155 5.87 -9.66 11.37
N HIS A 156 7.11 -10.09 11.65
CA HIS A 156 7.63 -10.36 12.99
C HIS A 156 9.07 -9.82 13.19
N PRO A 157 9.34 -8.52 12.98
CA PRO A 157 10.69 -7.96 12.84
C PRO A 157 11.60 -8.13 14.08
N ASN A 158 11.03 -8.43 15.24
CA ASN A 158 11.76 -8.59 16.51
C ASN A 158 11.54 -9.97 17.14
N HIS A 159 11.12 -10.96 16.35
CA HIS A 159 10.85 -12.30 16.86
C HIS A 159 11.30 -13.36 15.85
N PRO A 160 12.26 -14.23 16.21
CA PRO A 160 12.69 -15.30 15.33
C PRO A 160 11.55 -16.29 15.14
N LEU A 161 11.22 -16.60 13.88
CA LEU A 161 10.25 -17.65 13.58
C LEU A 161 10.95 -19.01 13.70
N THR A 162 10.55 -19.78 14.70
CA THR A 162 11.05 -21.13 14.95
C THR A 162 10.05 -22.14 14.38
N GLY A 163 10.38 -22.70 13.22
CA GLY A 163 9.54 -23.70 12.54
C GLY A 163 8.79 -23.17 11.32
N ASN A 164 7.99 -24.05 10.72
CA ASN A 164 7.32 -23.77 9.45
C ASN A 164 6.00 -23.01 9.66
N MET A 165 5.92 -21.76 9.18
CA MET A 165 4.73 -20.90 9.34
C MET A 165 3.44 -21.42 8.69
N LYS A 166 3.51 -22.43 7.81
CA LYS A 166 2.31 -23.14 7.32
C LYS A 166 1.60 -23.89 8.47
N GLU A 167 2.32 -24.26 9.53
CA GLU A 167 1.77 -24.97 10.67
C GLU A 167 0.99 -24.02 11.58
N LYS A 168 -0.25 -24.41 11.89
CA LYS A 168 -1.16 -23.60 12.71
C LYS A 168 -0.58 -23.33 14.11
N ALA A 169 0.15 -24.28 14.70
CA ALA A 169 0.75 -24.15 16.01
C ALA A 169 1.86 -23.09 16.01
N VAL A 170 2.79 -23.17 15.06
CA VAL A 170 3.88 -22.21 14.86
C VAL A 170 3.31 -20.80 14.66
N ARG A 171 2.34 -20.64 13.75
CA ARG A 171 1.70 -19.34 13.50
C ARG A 171 0.99 -18.76 14.73
N LYS A 172 0.36 -19.61 15.55
CA LYS A 172 -0.26 -19.17 16.81
C LYS A 172 0.77 -18.72 17.83
N ALA A 173 1.91 -19.41 17.92
CA ALA A 173 3.00 -19.04 18.83
C ALA A 173 3.64 -17.69 18.44
N ALA A 174 3.79 -17.42 17.15
CA ALA A 174 4.34 -16.15 16.64
C ALA A 174 3.34 -14.97 16.70
N GLN A 175 2.03 -15.25 16.76
CA GLN A 175 0.97 -14.24 16.69
C GLN A 175 1.12 -13.05 17.66
N PRO A 176 1.53 -13.23 18.93
CA PRO A 176 1.73 -12.11 19.86
C PRO A 176 2.83 -11.13 19.43
N PHE A 177 3.76 -11.57 18.58
CA PHE A 177 4.87 -10.76 18.08
C PHE A 177 4.57 -10.13 16.72
N ALA A 178 3.43 -10.47 16.11
CA ALA A 178 3.05 -9.97 14.80
C ALA A 178 2.84 -8.45 14.83
N GLN A 179 3.59 -7.75 13.99
CA GLN A 179 3.39 -6.34 13.64
C GLN A 179 2.72 -6.29 12.26
N GLY A 180 1.55 -6.92 12.21
CA GLY A 180 1.04 -7.75 11.13
C GLY A 180 0.48 -7.09 9.87
N HIS A 181 0.69 -5.79 9.64
CA HIS A 181 0.43 -5.20 8.32
C HIS A 181 1.23 -3.92 8.05
N VAL A 182 1.92 -3.87 6.91
CA VAL A 182 2.76 -2.74 6.47
C VAL A 182 2.01 -1.41 6.22
N THR A 183 0.68 -1.45 6.18
CA THR A 183 -0.19 -0.25 6.07
C THR A 183 -0.38 0.48 7.39
N LEU A 184 -0.07 -0.17 8.51
CA LEU A 184 -0.14 0.43 9.85
C LEU A 184 1.06 1.35 10.00
N VAL A 185 0.95 2.59 9.54
CA VAL A 185 2.01 3.60 9.68
C VAL A 185 2.19 3.89 11.17
N GLY A 186 3.26 3.35 11.77
CA GLY A 186 3.56 3.52 13.18
C GLY A 186 3.87 4.97 13.53
N GLY A 187 3.76 5.29 14.82
CA GLY A 187 4.06 6.64 15.33
C GLY A 187 2.86 7.59 15.39
N GLN A 188 1.72 7.26 14.78
CA GLN A 188 0.50 8.06 14.95
C GLN A 188 0.05 8.00 16.42
N GLN A 189 0.19 9.11 17.13
CA GLN A 189 -0.31 9.27 18.50
C GLN A 189 -1.84 9.44 18.47
N TRP A 190 -2.52 8.89 19.47
CA TRP A 190 -3.95 9.06 19.66
C TRP A 190 -4.27 9.47 21.10
N ASN A 191 -5.04 10.54 21.24
CA ASN A 191 -5.46 11.10 22.53
C ASN A 191 -6.97 10.89 22.68
N SER A 192 -7.42 10.13 23.69
CA SER A 192 -8.80 9.62 23.95
C SER A 192 -9.03 8.16 23.53
N PRO A 193 -10.02 7.43 24.12
CA PRO A 193 -10.10 5.98 23.99
C PRO A 193 -9.99 5.52 22.54
N TRP A 194 -9.07 4.59 22.28
CA TRP A 194 -8.68 4.14 20.95
C TRP A 194 -9.87 3.70 20.08
N GLU A 195 -11.02 3.37 20.68
CA GLU A 195 -12.27 3.08 20.00
C GLU A 195 -12.86 4.27 19.22
N ARG A 196 -12.63 5.52 19.65
CA ARG A 196 -13.22 6.76 19.09
C ARG A 196 -12.32 7.48 18.08
N ASN A 197 -11.01 7.18 18.04
CA ASN A 197 -10.01 7.86 17.22
C ASN A 197 -9.55 7.06 15.96
N ARG A 198 -10.39 6.16 15.46
CA ARG A 198 -10.04 5.21 14.40
C ARG A 198 -9.82 5.90 13.04
N PHE A 199 -8.58 6.23 12.70
CA PHE A 199 -8.19 6.26 11.28
C PHE A 199 -7.93 4.82 10.84
N LEU A 200 -8.88 4.25 10.10
CA LEU A 200 -8.69 2.92 9.52
C LEU A 200 -7.53 3.01 8.51
N PRO A 201 -6.49 2.16 8.63
CA PRO A 201 -5.44 2.13 7.62
C PRO A 201 -6.09 1.81 6.26
N GLU A 202 -5.56 2.37 5.18
CA GLU A 202 -6.11 2.20 3.84
C GLU A 202 -5.08 1.59 2.90
N SER A 203 -5.57 0.81 1.94
CA SER A 203 -4.77 0.09 0.96
C SER A 203 -5.47 0.06 -0.38
N ARG A 204 -4.70 0.19 -1.45
CA ARG A 204 -5.17 -0.06 -2.82
C ARG A 204 -5.16 -1.55 -3.11
N ILE A 205 -4.04 -2.20 -2.86
CA ILE A 205 -3.86 -3.65 -2.94
C ILE A 205 -2.68 -4.07 -2.04
N CYS A 206 -2.74 -5.29 -1.49
CA CYS A 206 -1.70 -5.83 -0.61
C CYS A 206 -1.76 -7.36 -0.57
N GLY A 207 -0.68 -7.97 -0.10
CA GLY A 207 -0.58 -9.40 0.12
C GLY A 207 0.76 -9.82 0.71
N ARG A 208 1.19 -11.03 0.41
CA ARG A 208 2.41 -11.65 0.93
C ARG A 208 3.51 -11.68 -0.11
N LEU A 209 4.76 -11.71 0.36
CA LEU A 209 5.95 -12.04 -0.41
C LEU A 209 6.53 -13.32 0.20
N TYR A 210 6.72 -14.36 -0.60
CA TYR A 210 7.12 -15.69 -0.11
C TYR A 210 7.82 -16.51 -1.21
N TYR A 211 8.51 -17.58 -0.83
CA TYR A 211 8.97 -18.59 -1.79
C TYR A 211 7.97 -19.74 -1.91
N ASP A 212 7.64 -20.13 -3.14
CA ASP A 212 6.81 -21.29 -3.41
C ASP A 212 7.56 -22.62 -3.24
N GLU A 213 6.89 -23.75 -3.53
CA GLU A 213 7.47 -25.09 -3.38
C GLU A 213 8.53 -25.41 -4.45
N LYS A 214 8.64 -24.57 -5.49
CA LYS A 214 9.64 -24.65 -6.57
C LYS A 214 10.78 -23.65 -6.38
N ASP A 215 10.90 -23.07 -5.18
CA ASP A 215 11.89 -22.03 -4.82
C ASP A 215 11.82 -20.77 -5.69
N ARG A 216 10.63 -20.44 -6.20
CA ARG A 216 10.37 -19.18 -6.90
C ARG A 216 9.86 -18.15 -5.92
N LEU A 217 10.38 -16.93 -6.01
CA LEU A 217 9.87 -15.81 -5.22
C LEU A 217 8.53 -15.35 -5.81
N CYS A 218 7.51 -15.26 -4.97
CA CYS A 218 6.12 -15.03 -5.35
C CYS A 218 5.51 -13.88 -4.55
N ILE A 219 4.58 -13.16 -5.19
CA ILE A 219 3.63 -12.28 -4.51
C ILE A 219 2.19 -12.74 -4.75
N ASP A 220 1.35 -12.60 -3.74
CA ASP A 220 -0.09 -12.83 -3.85
C ASP A 220 -0.91 -11.62 -3.41
N ASN A 221 -2.23 -11.70 -3.54
CA ASN A 221 -3.17 -10.72 -2.99
C ASN A 221 -3.76 -11.15 -1.64
N ASP A 222 -3.08 -11.97 -0.82
CA ASP A 222 -3.63 -12.46 0.46
C ASP A 222 -3.09 -11.71 1.69
N SER A 223 -3.70 -10.56 1.98
CA SER A 223 -3.36 -9.76 3.16
C SER A 223 -4.32 -9.92 4.36
N GLY A 224 -5.34 -10.77 4.24
CA GLY A 224 -6.52 -10.85 5.11
C GLY A 224 -7.41 -9.60 5.15
N ARG A 225 -6.92 -8.50 5.73
CA ARG A 225 -7.78 -7.37 6.17
C ARG A 225 -8.25 -6.46 5.05
N PHE A 226 -7.65 -6.56 3.88
CA PHE A 226 -7.91 -5.67 2.75
C PHE A 226 -8.24 -6.44 1.47
N SER A 227 -8.02 -7.75 1.40
CA SER A 227 -7.58 -8.42 0.17
C SER A 227 -8.68 -8.88 -0.79
N GLU A 228 -9.87 -8.30 -0.70
CA GLU A 228 -11.09 -8.90 -1.25
C GLU A 228 -12.04 -7.86 -1.87
N TYR A 229 -11.63 -6.61 -1.99
CA TYR A 229 -12.46 -5.59 -2.62
C TYR A 229 -12.67 -5.88 -4.10
N ALA A 230 -13.91 -5.70 -4.56
CA ALA A 230 -14.40 -6.12 -5.87
C ALA A 230 -13.74 -5.39 -7.05
N ASP A 231 -13.08 -4.28 -6.80
CA ASP A 231 -12.40 -3.45 -7.80
C ASP A 231 -10.94 -3.86 -8.04
N ARG A 232 -10.48 -4.96 -7.45
CA ARG A 232 -9.12 -5.47 -7.61
C ARG A 232 -9.09 -6.61 -8.60
N THR A 233 -8.06 -6.63 -9.44
CA THR A 233 -7.95 -7.58 -10.55
C THR A 233 -6.55 -8.19 -10.62
N PRO A 234 -6.38 -9.33 -11.31
CA PRO A 234 -5.06 -9.89 -11.60
C PRO A 234 -4.10 -8.90 -12.28
N SER A 235 -4.62 -8.00 -13.13
CA SER A 235 -3.83 -6.93 -13.76
C SER A 235 -3.22 -5.96 -12.75
N HIS A 236 -3.93 -5.64 -11.66
CA HIS A 236 -3.37 -4.82 -10.58
C HIS A 236 -2.21 -5.54 -9.86
N LEU A 237 -2.32 -6.85 -9.63
CA LEU A 237 -1.22 -7.64 -9.05
C LEU A 237 -0.02 -7.72 -10.01
N ALA A 238 -0.25 -7.85 -11.31
CA ALA A 238 0.80 -7.80 -12.34
C ALA A 238 1.53 -6.45 -12.36
N ASN A 239 0.82 -5.34 -12.16
CA ASN A 239 1.44 -4.02 -12.01
C ASN A 239 2.37 -3.95 -10.79
N VAL A 240 2.01 -4.61 -9.68
CA VAL A 240 2.90 -4.72 -8.51
C VAL A 240 4.13 -5.56 -8.83
N ALA A 241 3.99 -6.71 -9.50
CA ALA A 241 5.15 -7.52 -9.90
C ALA A 241 6.11 -6.76 -10.82
N ALA A 242 5.58 -5.93 -11.72
CA ALA A 242 6.40 -5.04 -12.54
C ALA A 242 7.20 -4.02 -11.69
N LEU A 243 6.64 -3.53 -10.57
CA LEU A 243 7.39 -2.69 -9.63
C LEU A 243 8.52 -3.45 -8.94
N PHE A 244 8.28 -4.67 -8.47
CA PHE A 244 9.34 -5.50 -7.90
C PHE A 244 10.49 -5.68 -8.90
N LYS A 245 10.17 -5.96 -10.17
CA LYS A 245 11.17 -6.12 -11.23
C LYS A 245 12.00 -4.86 -11.46
N GLU A 246 11.38 -3.67 -11.49
CA GLU A 246 12.10 -2.39 -11.58
C GLU A 246 13.02 -2.14 -10.38
N LEU A 247 12.71 -2.74 -9.23
CA LEU A 247 13.47 -2.62 -7.99
C LEU A 247 14.52 -3.73 -7.81
N GLY A 248 14.78 -4.49 -8.87
CA GLY A 248 15.82 -5.53 -8.90
C GLY A 248 15.39 -6.90 -8.38
N ILE A 249 14.09 -7.15 -8.20
CA ILE A 249 13.56 -8.44 -7.74
C ILE A 249 12.55 -8.99 -8.76
N HIS A 250 12.82 -10.15 -9.33
CA HIS A 250 11.80 -10.87 -10.11
C HIS A 250 10.87 -11.64 -9.18
N VAL A 251 9.55 -11.50 -9.37
CA VAL A 251 8.53 -12.21 -8.60
C VAL A 251 7.47 -12.79 -9.53
N GLU A 252 7.02 -14.00 -9.22
CA GLU A 252 5.84 -14.62 -9.82
C GLU A 252 4.57 -14.11 -9.14
N THR A 253 3.44 -14.09 -9.85
CA THR A 253 2.16 -13.68 -9.29
C THR A 253 1.25 -14.88 -9.03
N GLU A 254 0.64 -14.92 -7.85
CA GLU A 254 -0.43 -15.86 -7.53
C GLU A 254 -1.69 -15.10 -7.15
N TRP A 255 -2.73 -15.18 -7.99
CA TRP A 255 -4.02 -14.58 -7.68
C TRP A 255 -4.87 -15.55 -6.85
N VAL A 256 -5.04 -15.23 -5.58
CA VAL A 256 -5.92 -15.96 -4.67
C VAL A 256 -7.34 -15.46 -4.89
N GLN A 257 -8.17 -16.28 -5.52
CA GLN A 257 -9.58 -15.98 -5.74
C GLN A 257 -10.36 -16.04 -4.43
N LYS A 258 -11.12 -14.98 -4.15
CA LYS A 258 -11.91 -14.83 -2.93
C LYS A 258 -13.27 -14.26 -3.27
N LYS A 259 -14.25 -14.43 -2.39
CA LYS A 259 -15.58 -13.82 -2.54
C LYS A 259 -15.41 -12.29 -2.58
N PRO A 260 -15.83 -11.60 -3.65
CA PRO A 260 -15.70 -10.15 -3.73
C PRO A 260 -16.50 -9.45 -2.64
N ILE A 261 -15.96 -8.35 -2.14
CA ILE A 261 -16.65 -7.43 -1.23
C ILE A 261 -16.83 -6.07 -1.88
N GLU A 262 -18.02 -5.53 -1.69
CA GLU A 262 -18.40 -4.21 -2.15
C GLU A 262 -17.52 -3.10 -1.56
N LEU A 263 -17.37 -2.04 -2.34
CA LEU A 263 -16.55 -0.90 -1.97
C LEU A 263 -17.23 -0.11 -0.84
N SER A 264 -16.48 0.14 0.22
CA SER A 264 -16.95 0.99 1.32
C SER A 264 -16.89 2.48 0.97
N LYS A 265 -15.99 2.84 0.05
CA LYS A 265 -15.89 4.17 -0.56
C LYS A 265 -16.10 3.98 -2.05
N GLN A 266 -17.19 4.50 -2.58
CA GLN A 266 -17.34 4.55 -4.03
C GLN A 266 -16.29 5.52 -4.60
N PRO A 267 -15.60 5.17 -5.69
CA PRO A 267 -14.76 6.12 -6.38
C PRO A 267 -15.64 7.30 -6.80
N ARG A 268 -15.25 8.53 -6.43
CA ARG A 268 -15.89 9.73 -7.00
C ARG A 268 -15.59 9.71 -8.49
N ARG A 269 -16.53 9.19 -9.29
CA ARG A 269 -16.61 9.52 -10.71
C ARG A 269 -16.87 11.02 -10.76
N THR A 270 -15.84 11.80 -11.08
CA THR A 270 -16.06 13.10 -11.71
C THR A 270 -16.49 12.79 -13.14
N ASP A 271 -17.78 12.45 -13.29
CA ASP A 271 -18.40 12.41 -14.60
C ASP A 271 -18.40 13.85 -15.13
N ALA A 272 -17.70 14.02 -16.25
CA ALA A 272 -17.74 15.22 -17.05
C ALA A 272 -19.12 15.33 -17.67
N THR A 273 -20.04 16.06 -17.02
CA THR A 273 -21.15 16.78 -17.66
C THR A 273 -21.72 17.80 -16.67
N SER A 274 -21.25 19.05 -16.78
CA SER A 274 -22.10 20.22 -16.59
C SER A 274 -21.46 21.41 -17.30
N ASP A 275 -21.38 21.32 -18.63
CA ASP A 275 -21.58 22.51 -19.45
C ASP A 275 -23.07 22.81 -19.38
N SER A 276 -23.44 23.83 -18.60
CA SER A 276 -24.57 24.74 -18.86
C SER A 276 -24.81 25.61 -17.63
N ALA A 277 -24.16 26.77 -17.62
CA ALA A 277 -24.81 28.05 -17.35
C ALA A 277 -23.76 29.15 -17.45
N ALA A 278 -23.65 29.72 -18.65
CA ALA A 278 -23.12 31.06 -18.82
C ALA A 278 -23.96 32.00 -17.94
N GLY A 279 -23.35 32.56 -16.89
CA GLY A 279 -23.91 33.70 -16.19
C GLY A 279 -23.75 34.95 -17.06
N PRO A 280 -24.80 35.75 -17.28
CA PRO A 280 -24.69 36.95 -18.10
C PRO A 280 -23.82 37.99 -17.39
N SER A 281 -22.90 38.55 -18.16
CA SER A 281 -22.19 39.78 -17.91
C SER A 281 -23.18 40.92 -17.62
N SER A 282 -23.09 41.53 -16.44
CA SER A 282 -23.52 42.92 -16.25
C SER A 282 -22.33 43.76 -15.81
N ALA A 283 -21.83 44.54 -16.76
CA ALA A 283 -21.09 45.74 -16.50
C ALA A 283 -21.96 46.68 -15.63
N ALA A 284 -21.44 47.13 -14.51
CA ALA A 284 -21.91 48.32 -13.83
C ALA A 284 -20.74 49.31 -13.80
N ALA A 285 -20.75 50.18 -14.80
CA ALA A 285 -19.99 51.41 -14.83
C ALA A 285 -20.64 52.42 -13.87
N VAL A 286 -19.80 53.02 -13.02
CA VAL A 286 -19.76 54.43 -12.63
C VAL A 286 -21.07 55.22 -12.59
N SER A 287 -21.47 55.64 -11.40
CA SER A 287 -21.70 57.05 -11.02
C SER A 287 -21.67 57.18 -9.51
#